data_AF-A0A935WQ69-F1
#
_entry.id   AF-A0A935WQ69-F1
#
_cell.length_a   1.000
_cell.length_b   1.000
_cell.length_c   1.000
_cell.angle_alpha   90.00
_cell.angle_beta   90.00
_cell.angle_gamma   90.00
#
_symmetry.space_group_name_H-M   'P 1'
#
loop_
_entity.id
_entity.type
_entity.pdbx_description
1 polymer ?
#
loop_
_entity_poly.entity_id
_entity_poly.type
_entity_poly.pdbx_seq_one_letter_code
_entity_poly.pdbx_strand_id
1 'polypeptide(L)'
;MFLGGRLFVSSYRSTDRNQDRGPCRLYALDANTGATLGQLDLPESCGHAGGLTTGPSGRLIVSDSRIIYEIELSPRESAQIGRVTRSVKLRGAVKGSFTAAETNGFWLGQYERAEPARMFRFSWTALEQKEISRSRCNRDDFHSPFRARGRVR
;
A
#
# COMPACT_ATOMS: atom_id res chain seq x y z
N MET A 1 -9.44 -2.69 3.31
CA MET A 1 -10.07 -1.67 2.44
C MET A 1 -11.40 -2.21 1.93
N PHE A 2 -12.51 -1.48 2.10
CA PHE A 2 -13.82 -1.90 1.58
C PHE A 2 -14.07 -1.35 0.18
N LEU A 3 -14.55 -2.20 -0.74
CA LEU A 3 -14.94 -1.79 -2.09
C LEU A 3 -15.92 -2.81 -2.69
N GLY A 4 -17.08 -2.35 -3.20
CA GLY A 4 -18.02 -3.21 -3.93
C GLY A 4 -18.54 -4.41 -3.13
N GLY A 5 -18.81 -4.24 -1.83
CA GLY A 5 -19.25 -5.31 -0.94
C GLY A 5 -18.17 -6.34 -0.59
N ARG A 6 -16.90 -6.02 -0.83
CA ARG A 6 -15.73 -6.85 -0.50
C ARG A 6 -14.80 -6.11 0.45
N LEU A 7 -14.15 -6.88 1.32
CA LEU A 7 -13.04 -6.42 2.13
C LEU A 7 -11.72 -6.92 1.52
N PHE A 8 -10.89 -6.00 1.06
CA PHE A 8 -9.55 -6.29 0.58
C PHE A 8 -8.52 -6.15 1.71
N VAL A 9 -7.62 -7.12 1.80
CA VAL A 9 -6.59 -7.20 2.84
C VAL A 9 -5.25 -7.49 2.18
N SER A 10 -4.28 -6.59 2.32
CA SER A 10 -2.89 -6.86 1.97
C SER A 10 -2.18 -7.54 3.15
N SER A 11 -1.30 -8.47 2.84
CA SER A 11 -0.54 -9.21 3.83
C SER A 11 0.83 -9.56 3.28
N TYR A 12 1.74 -9.92 4.18
CA TYR A 12 2.98 -10.59 3.85
C TYR A 12 3.22 -11.69 4.88
N ARG A 13 3.91 -12.75 4.45
CA ARG A 13 4.37 -13.81 5.35
C ARG A 13 5.84 -13.58 5.63
N SER A 14 6.18 -13.12 6.84
CA SER A 14 7.58 -13.10 7.27
C SER A 14 8.15 -14.52 7.26
N THR A 15 9.27 -14.71 6.57
CA THR A 15 9.98 -15.99 6.46
C THR A 15 11.20 -16.07 7.39
N ASP A 16 11.59 -14.95 8.01
CA ASP A 16 12.71 -14.82 8.94
C ASP A 16 12.28 -13.96 10.13
N ARG A 17 12.44 -14.48 11.36
CA ARG A 17 12.04 -13.78 12.60
C ARG A 17 12.76 -12.44 12.79
N ASN A 18 13.92 -12.24 12.17
CA ASN A 18 14.69 -11.00 12.24
C ASN A 18 14.36 -10.04 11.09
N GLN A 19 13.67 -10.51 10.06
CA GLN A 19 13.30 -9.71 8.89
C GLN A 19 11.77 -9.67 8.76
N ASP A 20 11.21 -8.49 9.01
CA ASP A 20 9.78 -8.18 8.82
C ASP A 20 9.45 -8.10 7.30
N ARG A 21 9.84 -9.12 6.52
CA ARG A 21 9.66 -9.21 5.06
C ARG A 21 9.43 -10.65 4.59
N GLY A 22 8.72 -10.81 3.46
CA GLY A 22 8.55 -12.06 2.73
C GLY A 22 7.42 -11.95 1.68
N PRO A 23 7.00 -13.08 1.07
CA PRO A 23 6.00 -13.05 -0.01
C PRO A 23 4.73 -12.32 0.40
N CYS A 24 4.31 -11.38 -0.45
CA CYS A 24 3.11 -10.58 -0.24
C CYS A 24 1.91 -11.13 -1.01
N ARG A 25 0.72 -11.02 -0.41
CA ARG A 25 -0.54 -11.41 -1.04
C ARG A 25 -1.64 -10.42 -0.72
N LEU A 26 -2.48 -10.16 -1.72
CA LEU A 26 -3.75 -9.47 -1.57
C LEU A 26 -4.87 -10.51 -1.50
N TYR A 27 -5.76 -10.39 -0.53
CA TYR A 27 -6.97 -11.19 -0.40
C TYR A 27 -8.19 -10.32 -0.66
N ALA A 28 -9.23 -10.92 -1.25
CA ALA A 28 -10.58 -10.39 -1.27
C ALA A 28 -11.46 -11.28 -0.40
N LEU A 29 -12.16 -10.67 0.56
CA LEU A 29 -13.10 -11.33 1.44
C LEU A 29 -14.51 -10.78 1.17
N ASP A 30 -15.52 -11.61 1.36
CA ASP A 30 -16.90 -11.14 1.43
C ASP A 30 -17.06 -10.27 2.69
N ALA A 31 -17.58 -9.05 2.52
CA ALA A 31 -17.61 -8.08 3.61
C ALA A 31 -18.57 -8.45 4.74
N ASN A 32 -19.57 -9.29 4.47
CA ASN A 32 -20.61 -9.64 5.43
C ASN A 32 -20.28 -10.94 6.17
N THR A 33 -19.72 -11.91 5.46
CA THR A 33 -19.46 -13.27 5.97
C THR A 33 -18.00 -13.51 6.34
N GLY A 34 -17.07 -12.69 5.81
CA GLY A 34 -15.64 -12.90 5.95
C GLY A 34 -15.08 -14.02 5.08
N ALA A 35 -15.91 -14.68 4.25
CA ALA A 35 -15.47 -15.77 3.39
C ALA A 35 -14.44 -15.28 2.35
N THR A 36 -13.37 -16.05 2.12
CA THR A 36 -12.37 -15.72 1.10
C THR A 36 -12.97 -15.88 -0.30
N LEU A 37 -13.01 -14.79 -1.05
CA LEU A 37 -13.49 -14.75 -2.43
C LEU A 37 -12.37 -14.94 -3.45
N GLY A 38 -11.12 -14.65 -3.07
CA GLY A 38 -9.97 -14.86 -3.94
C GLY A 38 -8.70 -14.25 -3.39
N GLN A 39 -7.61 -14.47 -4.12
CA GLN A 39 -6.29 -13.94 -3.78
C GLN A 39 -5.47 -13.58 -5.02
N LEU A 40 -4.47 -12.72 -4.83
CA LEU A 40 -3.44 -12.38 -5.81
C LEU A 40 -2.10 -12.35 -5.11
N ASP A 41 -1.16 -13.17 -5.59
CA ASP A 41 0.24 -13.03 -5.22
C ASP A 41 0.81 -11.76 -5.86
N LEU A 42 1.46 -10.93 -5.05
CA LEU A 42 2.18 -9.77 -5.56
C LEU A 42 3.56 -10.20 -6.08
N PRO A 43 4.20 -9.41 -6.95
CA PRO A 43 5.53 -9.69 -7.44
C PRO A 43 6.52 -9.97 -6.31
N GLU A 44 7.51 -10.81 -6.56
CA GLU A 44 8.56 -11.18 -5.59
C GLU A 44 9.31 -9.97 -5.01
N SER A 45 9.30 -8.84 -5.73
CA SER A 45 9.86 -7.59 -5.23
C SER A 45 9.08 -6.98 -4.05
N CYS A 46 7.86 -7.44 -3.76
CA CYS A 46 7.13 -7.09 -2.56
C CYS A 46 7.64 -7.92 -1.38
N GLY A 47 8.15 -7.23 -0.37
CA GLY A 47 8.52 -7.89 0.89
C GLY A 47 7.59 -7.54 2.05
N HIS A 48 6.88 -6.41 2.03
CA HIS A 48 6.05 -5.99 3.14
C HIS A 48 4.93 -5.07 2.66
N ALA A 49 3.77 -5.64 2.32
CA ALA A 49 2.60 -4.90 1.85
C ALA A 49 1.89 -4.11 2.98
N GLY A 50 2.54 -3.04 3.45
CA GLY A 50 2.16 -2.26 4.63
C GLY A 50 0.98 -1.32 4.43
N GLY A 51 0.62 -0.97 3.20
CA GLY A 51 -0.53 -0.11 2.91
C GLY A 51 -1.39 -0.62 1.76
N LEU A 52 -2.70 -0.34 1.86
CA LEU A 52 -3.69 -0.67 0.83
C LEU A 52 -4.77 0.42 0.77
N THR A 53 -4.99 0.98 -0.41
CA THR A 53 -6.06 1.96 -0.66
C THR A 53 -6.66 1.80 -2.05
N THR A 54 -7.81 2.44 -2.30
CA THR A 54 -8.35 2.61 -3.66
C THR A 54 -7.57 3.69 -4.41
N GLY A 55 -7.35 3.49 -5.70
CA GLY A 55 -6.81 4.47 -6.62
C GLY A 55 -7.86 5.00 -7.61
N PRO A 56 -7.43 5.85 -8.56
CA PRO A 56 -8.29 6.33 -9.63
C PRO A 56 -8.90 5.18 -10.44
N SER A 57 -10.08 5.42 -10.98
CA SER A 57 -10.77 4.49 -11.89
C SER A 57 -10.99 3.09 -11.28
N GLY A 58 -11.19 3.01 -9.96
CA GLY A 58 -11.49 1.75 -9.27
C GLY A 58 -10.32 0.77 -9.14
N ARG A 59 -9.08 1.22 -9.39
CA ARG A 59 -7.87 0.42 -9.14
C ARG A 59 -7.62 0.28 -7.63
N LEU A 60 -6.84 -0.73 -7.25
CA LEU A 60 -6.25 -0.80 -5.91
C LEU A 60 -4.78 -0.43 -5.95
N ILE A 61 -4.33 0.20 -4.87
CA ILE A 61 -2.94 0.60 -4.66
C ILE A 61 -2.43 -0.16 -3.44
N VAL A 62 -1.39 -0.96 -3.63
CA VAL A 62 -0.66 -1.60 -2.52
C VAL A 62 0.70 -0.94 -2.39
N SER A 63 1.06 -0.48 -1.19
CA SER A 63 2.40 0.04 -0.91
C SER A 63 3.24 -0.97 -0.12
N ASP A 64 4.43 -1.26 -0.63
CA ASP A 64 5.58 -1.77 0.13
C ASP A 64 6.55 -0.62 0.44
N SER A 65 7.47 -0.88 1.36
CA SER A 65 8.56 -0.01 1.79
C SER A 65 9.24 0.74 0.63
N ARG A 66 9.42 0.12 -0.55
CA ARG A 66 10.15 0.71 -1.68
C ARG A 66 9.42 0.67 -3.02
N ILE A 67 8.20 0.14 -3.08
CA ILE A 67 7.46 -0.04 -4.33
C ILE A 67 5.98 0.16 -4.08
N ILE A 68 5.29 0.84 -4.98
CA ILE A 68 3.83 0.86 -5.08
C ILE A 68 3.42 -0.06 -6.22
N TYR A 69 2.39 -0.87 -6.01
CA TYR A 69 1.75 -1.70 -7.03
C TYR A 69 0.36 -1.15 -7.34
N GLU A 70 0.09 -0.89 -8.62
CA GLU A 70 -1.26 -0.63 -9.11
C GLU A 70 -1.89 -1.95 -9.56
N ILE A 71 -3.08 -2.23 -9.04
CA ILE A 71 -3.83 -3.45 -9.32
C ILE A 71 -5.12 -3.06 -10.03
N GLU A 72 -5.30 -3.59 -11.23
CA GLU A 72 -6.57 -3.54 -11.94
C GLU A 72 -7.44 -4.70 -11.44
N LEU A 73 -8.60 -4.37 -10.89
CA LEU A 73 -9.54 -5.35 -10.39
C LEU A 73 -10.26 -6.04 -11.54
N SER A 74 -10.45 -7.35 -11.41
CA SER A 74 -11.34 -8.09 -12.30
C SER A 74 -12.81 -7.79 -11.97
N PRO A 75 -13.75 -8.06 -12.90
CA PRO A 75 -15.18 -8.03 -12.62
C PRO A 75 -15.54 -8.88 -11.39
N ARG A 76 -16.64 -8.54 -10.72
CA ARG A 76 -17.01 -9.18 -9.45
C ARG A 76 -17.29 -10.68 -9.63
N GLU A 77 -17.69 -11.09 -10.83
CA GLU A 77 -18.03 -12.47 -11.17
C GLU A 77 -16.78 -13.33 -11.43
N SER A 78 -15.60 -12.71 -11.53
CA SER A 78 -14.33 -13.41 -11.77
C SER A 78 -13.85 -14.16 -10.53
N ALA A 79 -13.29 -15.36 -10.75
CA ALA A 79 -12.56 -16.12 -9.74
C ALA A 79 -11.19 -15.51 -9.40
N GLN A 80 -10.64 -14.67 -10.28
CA GLN A 80 -9.42 -13.90 -10.03
C GLN A 80 -9.78 -12.52 -9.47
N ILE A 81 -8.98 -12.02 -8.52
CA ILE A 81 -9.26 -10.70 -7.94
C ILE A 81 -8.81 -9.54 -8.84
N GLY A 82 -7.84 -9.78 -9.72
CA GLY A 82 -7.23 -8.74 -10.56
C GLY A 82 -5.81 -9.09 -10.97
N ARG A 83 -5.11 -8.11 -11.53
CA ARG A 83 -3.70 -8.22 -11.93
C ARG A 83 -2.92 -6.96 -11.57
N VAL A 84 -1.63 -7.11 -11.25
CA VAL A 84 -0.73 -5.97 -11.13
C VAL A 84 -0.46 -5.40 -12.52
N THR A 85 -0.75 -4.11 -12.73
CA THR A 85 -0.56 -3.42 -14.00
C THR A 85 0.62 -2.46 -13.99
N ARG A 86 1.03 -1.99 -12.82
CA ARG A 86 2.20 -1.10 -12.68
C ARG A 86 2.92 -1.34 -11.37
N SER A 87 4.24 -1.14 -11.40
CA SER A 87 5.10 -1.05 -10.22
C SER A 87 5.88 0.26 -10.26
N VAL A 88 5.75 1.09 -9.23
CA VAL A 88 6.39 2.41 -9.13
C VAL A 88 7.39 2.40 -7.98
N LYS A 89 8.66 2.69 -8.25
CA LYS A 89 9.71 2.68 -7.22
C LYS A 89 9.63 3.91 -6.32
N LEU A 90 9.81 3.74 -5.01
CA LEU A 90 9.93 4.82 -4.04
C LEU A 90 11.40 5.08 -3.75
N ARG A 91 11.82 6.35 -3.84
CA ARG A 91 13.22 6.77 -3.75
C ARG A 91 13.48 7.72 -2.59
N GLY A 92 14.74 7.75 -2.16
CA GLY A 92 15.22 8.63 -1.10
C GLY A 92 14.47 8.39 0.21
N ALA A 93 13.94 9.48 0.77
CA ALA A 93 13.23 9.48 2.04
C ALA A 93 11.82 8.86 1.97
N VAL A 94 11.24 8.69 0.78
CA VAL A 94 9.87 8.17 0.64
C VAL A 94 9.87 6.65 0.85
N LYS A 95 9.00 6.18 1.76
CA LYS A 95 8.71 4.77 2.00
C LYS A 95 7.21 4.53 2.07
N GLY A 96 6.77 3.33 1.68
CA GLY A 96 5.37 2.93 1.61
C GLY A 96 4.95 1.99 2.73
N SER A 97 5.18 2.36 3.99
CA SER A 97 4.73 1.57 5.14
C SER A 97 3.22 1.70 5.40
N PHE A 98 2.58 2.68 4.79
CA PHE A 98 1.16 2.98 4.87
C PHE A 98 0.75 3.72 3.59
N THR A 99 -0.51 3.56 3.18
CA THR A 99 -1.11 4.44 2.17
C THR A 99 -2.59 4.69 2.45
N ALA A 100 -3.04 5.90 2.12
CA ALA A 100 -4.45 6.29 2.15
C ALA A 100 -4.77 7.17 0.95
N ALA A 101 -5.92 6.95 0.34
CA ALA A 101 -6.45 7.79 -0.72
C ALA A 101 -7.05 9.07 -0.16
N GLU A 102 -7.04 10.08 -1.01
CA GLU A 102 -7.81 11.31 -0.88
C GLU A 102 -8.32 11.69 -2.28
N THR A 103 -9.16 12.72 -2.37
CA THR A 103 -9.85 13.09 -3.61
C THR A 103 -8.89 13.28 -4.80
N ASN A 104 -7.77 14.00 -4.58
CA ASN A 104 -6.86 14.42 -5.66
C ASN A 104 -5.48 13.75 -5.59
N GLY A 105 -5.33 12.72 -4.77
CA GLY A 105 -4.05 12.11 -4.52
C GLY A 105 -4.08 11.00 -3.48
N PHE A 106 -2.91 10.77 -2.91
CA PHE A 106 -2.73 9.77 -1.88
C PHE A 106 -1.61 10.18 -0.93
N TRP A 107 -1.70 9.63 0.27
CA TRP A 107 -0.68 9.75 1.29
C TRP A 107 0.17 8.47 1.30
N LEU A 108 1.47 8.64 1.53
CA LEU A 108 2.38 7.57 1.90
C LEU A 108 2.94 7.86 3.29
N GLY A 109 2.76 6.91 4.20
CA GLY A 109 3.35 6.97 5.52
C GLY A 109 4.63 6.16 5.61
N GLN A 110 5.60 6.72 6.30
CA GLN A 110 6.85 6.06 6.66
C GLN A 110 6.83 5.72 8.14
N TYR A 111 7.15 4.46 8.45
CA TYR A 111 7.50 4.03 9.79
C TYR A 111 9.02 3.79 9.88
N GLU A 112 9.64 4.37 10.89
CA GLU A 112 11.02 4.07 11.30
C GLU A 112 11.06 3.84 12.80
N ARG A 113 11.95 2.95 13.25
CA ARG A 113 12.07 2.64 14.68
C ARG A 113 12.72 3.77 15.47
N ALA A 114 13.69 4.47 14.87
CA ALA A 114 14.50 5.49 15.54
C ALA A 114 14.11 6.93 15.18
N GLU A 115 13.42 7.13 14.05
CA GLU A 115 13.11 8.45 13.51
C GLU A 115 11.63 8.82 13.72
N PRO A 116 11.29 10.12 13.72
CA PRO A 116 9.90 10.57 13.71
C PRO A 116 9.15 10.03 12.49
N ALA A 117 7.86 9.73 12.68
CA ALA A 117 7.00 9.31 11.58
C ALA A 117 6.77 10.47 10.60
N ARG A 118 6.76 10.15 9.31
CA ARG A 118 6.58 11.12 8.23
C ARG A 118 5.48 10.66 7.30
N MET A 119 4.71 11.60 6.77
CA MET A 119 3.74 11.33 5.72
C MET A 119 3.98 12.30 4.56
N PHE A 120 3.94 11.75 3.35
CA PHE A 120 4.15 12.46 2.10
C PHE A 120 2.86 12.41 1.28
N ARG A 121 2.44 13.56 0.76
CA ARG A 121 1.24 13.68 -0.08
C ARG A 121 1.62 13.78 -1.56
N PHE A 122 1.05 12.93 -2.39
CA PHE A 122 1.28 12.93 -3.83
C PHE A 122 -0.03 13.08 -4.60
N SER A 123 0.01 13.82 -5.72
CA SER A 123 -1.09 13.75 -6.69
C SER A 123 -1.15 12.37 -7.34
N TRP A 124 -2.34 11.96 -7.78
CA TRP A 124 -2.51 10.70 -8.52
C TRP A 124 -1.63 10.61 -9.78
N THR A 125 -1.33 11.74 -10.43
CA THR A 125 -0.44 11.79 -11.60
C THR A 125 1.00 11.37 -11.28
N ALA A 126 1.40 11.34 -10.00
CA ALA A 126 2.71 10.83 -9.60
C ALA A 126 2.89 9.35 -9.95
N LEU A 127 1.80 8.56 -9.99
CA LEU A 127 1.84 7.13 -10.33
C LEU A 127 2.09 6.85 -11.82
N GLU A 128 1.95 7.87 -12.68
CA GLU A 128 2.29 7.76 -14.10
C GLU A 128 3.80 7.61 -14.34
N GLN A 129 4.60 7.95 -13.33
CA GLN A 129 6.05 7.84 -13.37
C GLN A 129 6.50 6.43 -12.99
N LYS A 130 7.72 6.04 -13.44
CA LYS A 130 8.34 4.79 -12.99
C LYS A 130 8.87 4.86 -11.56
N GLU A 131 9.09 6.07 -11.05
CA GLU A 131 9.57 6.31 -9.69
C GLU A 131 9.09 7.63 -9.10
N ILE A 132 8.94 7.64 -7.77
CA ILE A 132 8.50 8.78 -6.97
C ILE A 132 9.55 9.03 -5.88
N SER A 133 9.85 10.31 -5.66
CA SER A 133 10.75 10.80 -4.61
C SER A 133 10.15 12.03 -3.95
N ARG A 134 10.78 12.51 -2.87
CA ARG A 134 10.29 13.67 -2.11
C ARG A 134 10.16 14.94 -2.95
N SER A 135 10.99 15.13 -3.98
CA SER A 135 10.90 16.33 -4.83
C SER A 135 9.58 16.44 -5.61
N ARG A 136 8.81 15.35 -5.69
CA ARG A 136 7.46 15.32 -6.27
C ARG A 136 6.34 15.37 -5.23
N CYS A 137 6.67 15.53 -3.95
CA CYS A 137 5.67 15.69 -2.92
C CYS A 137 4.98 17.05 -3.07
N ASN A 138 3.67 17.09 -2.85
CA ASN A 138 2.98 18.36 -2.66
C ASN A 138 3.55 19.03 -1.39
N ARG A 139 3.51 20.37 -1.29
CA ARG A 139 4.14 21.12 -0.17
C ARG A 139 3.65 20.71 1.23
N ASP A 140 2.57 19.96 1.32
CA ASP A 140 1.95 19.48 2.55
C ASP A 140 2.61 18.19 3.06
N ASP A 141 3.89 18.27 3.46
CA ASP A 141 4.58 17.19 4.20
C ASP A 141 4.14 17.23 5.67
N PHE A 142 3.45 16.19 6.16
CA PHE A 142 3.12 16.08 7.58
C PHE A 142 4.24 15.40 8.36
N HIS A 143 4.71 16.08 9.41
CA HIS A 143 5.69 15.56 10.35
C HIS A 143 5.01 15.34 11.69
N SER A 144 4.96 14.08 12.16
CA SER A 144 4.52 13.83 13.52
C SER A 144 5.69 14.08 14.48
N PRO A 145 5.53 14.93 15.52
CA PRO A 145 6.54 15.07 16.56
C PRO A 145 6.60 13.83 17.47
N PHE A 146 5.64 12.91 17.35
CA PHE A 146 5.56 11.70 18.16
C PHE A 146 6.12 10.49 17.41
N ARG A 147 6.83 9.63 18.14
CA ARG A 147 7.22 8.31 17.63
C ARG A 147 5.96 7.47 17.41
N ALA A 148 5.88 6.74 16.30
CA ALA A 148 4.75 5.89 15.95
C ALA A 148 4.62 4.61 16.80
N ARG A 149 5.06 4.61 18.06
CA ARG A 149 4.82 3.53 19.03
C ARG A 149 4.02 4.04 20.21
N GLY A 150 3.01 3.26 20.62
CA GLY A 150 2.50 3.34 21.98
C GLY A 150 3.60 2.97 22.98
N ARG A 151 3.59 3.61 24.16
CA ARG A 151 4.40 3.13 25.29
C ARG A 151 4.02 1.68 25.55
N VAL A 152 4.95 0.75 25.33
CA VAL A 152 4.88 -0.55 25.98
C VAL A 152 5.08 -0.24 27.46
N ARG A 153 4.01 -0.36 28.25
CA ARG A 153 4.10 -0.36 29.70
C ARG A 153 4.57 -1.72 30.16
#